data_AF-U9U0M0-F1
#
_entry.id   AF-U9U0M0-F1
#
_cell.length_a   1.000
_cell.length_b   1.000
_cell.length_c   1.000
_cell.angle_alpha   90.00
_cell.angle_beta   90.00
_cell.angle_gamma   90.00
#
_symmetry.space_group_name_H-M   'P 1'
#
loop_
_entity.id
_entity.type
_entity.pdbx_description
1 polymer ?
#
loop_
_entity_poly.entity_id
_entity_poly.type
_entity_poly.pdbx_seq_one_letter_code
_entity_poly.pdbx_strand_id
1 'polypeptide(L)'
;MEIEIDPREVFYSQDSIRPRFKDDNRHVEDTIRQLVKGKISPRHIERIRVCTLNGRMHSLDNRRLYVFKEAINRGGNFETVPAVRSYAHEELQNKMSKSSPFNDWSVIRVRKDTLSGTRYNYSSYTYDTDSDDDEDTNTFANTSYTRTPQYANTSYTRTPQYANTSYTRTPQYANTQYT
;
A
#
# COMPACT_ATOMS: atom_id res chain seq x y z
N MET A 1 -18.29 4.93 -7.95
CA MET A 1 -17.99 4.75 -9.39
C MET A 1 -16.86 3.74 -9.50
N GLU A 2 -17.07 2.66 -10.26
CA GLU A 2 -16.06 1.63 -10.51
C GLU A 2 -15.11 2.07 -11.63
N ILE A 3 -13.83 1.74 -11.49
CA ILE A 3 -12.76 2.05 -12.44
C ILE A 3 -11.74 0.90 -12.46
N GLU A 4 -11.06 0.69 -13.58
CA GLU A 4 -9.87 -0.14 -13.67
C GLU A 4 -8.63 0.75 -13.52
N ILE A 5 -7.66 0.34 -12.72
CA ILE A 5 -6.45 1.12 -12.44
C ILE A 5 -5.20 0.25 -12.46
N ASP A 6 -4.05 0.80 -12.86
CA ASP A 6 -2.76 0.16 -12.56
C ASP A 6 -2.44 0.37 -11.07
N PRO A 7 -2.34 -0.69 -10.25
CA PRO A 7 -2.04 -0.55 -8.84
C PRO A 7 -0.68 0.10 -8.59
N ARG A 8 0.30 0.02 -9.51
CA ARG A 8 1.64 0.63 -9.37
C ARG A 8 1.59 2.15 -9.26
N GLU A 9 0.59 2.78 -9.89
CA GLU A 9 0.35 4.23 -9.88
C GLU A 9 -0.40 4.73 -8.64
N VAL A 10 -0.83 3.84 -7.74
CA VAL A 10 -1.59 4.20 -6.53
C VAL A 10 -0.67 4.26 -5.32
N PHE A 11 -0.78 5.33 -4.56
CA PHE A 11 -0.05 5.53 -3.30
C PHE A 11 -0.76 4.87 -2.12
N TYR A 12 0.02 4.49 -1.11
CA TYR A 12 -0.51 4.06 0.18
C TYR A 12 -0.98 5.27 1.00
N SER A 13 -1.77 5.00 2.04
CA SER A 13 -2.19 6.01 3.02
C SER A 13 -1.59 5.83 4.41
N GLN A 14 -0.77 4.80 4.61
CA GLN A 14 -0.12 4.46 5.87
C GLN A 14 1.29 3.95 5.58
N ASP A 15 2.20 4.13 6.53
CA ASP A 15 3.60 3.67 6.45
C ASP A 15 3.75 2.14 6.52
N SER A 16 2.72 1.45 7.01
CA SER A 16 2.80 0.03 7.31
C SER A 16 1.45 -0.70 7.33
N ILE A 17 1.51 -1.99 7.05
CA ILE A 17 0.37 -2.92 7.09
C ILE A 17 0.66 -4.12 7.97
N ARG A 18 -0.40 -4.73 8.51
CA ARG A 18 -0.31 -6.07 9.10
C ARG A 18 -0.23 -7.13 7.99
N PRO A 19 0.42 -8.27 8.24
CA PRO A 19 0.59 -9.32 7.23
C PRO A 19 -0.67 -10.17 7.00
N ARG A 20 -1.80 -9.83 7.62
CA ARG A 20 -3.07 -10.57 7.51
C ARG A 20 -4.23 -9.63 7.22
N PHE A 21 -5.24 -10.13 6.49
CA PHE A 21 -6.51 -9.43 6.27
C PHE A 21 -7.34 -9.37 7.57
N LYS A 22 -8.23 -8.38 7.68
CA LYS A 22 -8.94 -8.11 8.95
C LYS A 22 -10.14 -9.05 9.08
N ASP A 23 -10.74 -9.36 7.95
CA ASP A 23 -12.06 -9.98 7.87
C ASP A 23 -11.97 -11.49 8.10
N ASP A 24 -10.95 -12.13 7.52
CA ASP A 24 -10.78 -13.59 7.52
C ASP A 24 -9.42 -14.06 8.05
N ASN A 25 -8.56 -13.13 8.49
CA ASN A 25 -7.20 -13.40 8.99
C ASN A 25 -6.27 -14.15 8.02
N ARG A 26 -6.63 -14.24 6.72
CA ARG A 26 -5.78 -14.82 5.67
C ARG A 26 -4.49 -14.01 5.54
N HIS A 27 -3.39 -14.69 5.29
CA HIS A 27 -2.10 -14.05 5.14
C HIS A 27 -2.00 -13.36 3.77
N VAL A 28 -1.45 -12.16 3.73
CA VAL A 28 -1.32 -11.38 2.49
C VAL A 28 -0.44 -12.11 1.48
N GLU A 29 0.62 -12.77 1.95
CA GLU A 29 1.51 -13.55 1.08
C GLU A 29 0.80 -14.72 0.40
N ASP A 30 -0.07 -15.45 1.11
CA ASP A 30 -0.78 -16.58 0.49
C ASP A 30 -1.67 -16.11 -0.66
N THR A 31 -2.18 -14.89 -0.56
CA THR A 31 -2.98 -14.25 -1.62
C THR A 31 -2.09 -13.81 -2.77
N ILE A 32 -0.90 -13.25 -2.50
CA ILE A 32 0.10 -12.90 -3.52
C ILE A 32 0.49 -14.16 -4.32
N ARG A 33 0.83 -15.26 -3.64
CA ARG A 33 1.19 -16.52 -4.31
C ARG A 33 0.07 -17.06 -5.18
N GLN A 34 -1.18 -16.98 -4.73
CA GLN A 34 -2.33 -17.42 -5.52
C GLN A 34 -2.54 -16.56 -6.77
N LEU A 35 -2.32 -15.24 -6.67
CA LEU A 35 -2.36 -14.34 -7.84
C LEU A 35 -1.22 -14.63 -8.82
N VAL A 36 0.00 -14.79 -8.33
CA VAL A 36 1.18 -15.09 -9.16
C VAL A 36 1.00 -16.43 -9.88
N LYS A 37 0.51 -17.46 -9.19
CA LYS A 37 0.20 -18.78 -9.79
C LYS A 37 -1.05 -18.78 -10.66
N GLY A 38 -1.77 -17.66 -10.79
CA GLY A 38 -3.03 -17.57 -11.54
C GLY A 38 -4.20 -18.37 -10.96
N LYS A 39 -4.09 -18.85 -9.70
CA LYS A 39 -5.16 -19.59 -9.02
C LYS A 39 -6.36 -18.71 -8.70
N ILE A 40 -6.11 -17.42 -8.46
CA ILE A 40 -7.13 -16.40 -8.31
C ILE A 40 -6.78 -15.22 -9.22
N SER A 41 -7.80 -14.47 -9.64
CA SER A 41 -7.63 -13.22 -10.39
C SER A 41 -7.95 -12.00 -9.53
N PRO A 42 -7.57 -10.77 -9.93
CA PRO A 42 -7.87 -9.57 -9.14
C PRO A 42 -9.35 -9.38 -8.79
N ARG A 43 -10.27 -9.89 -9.62
CA ARG A 43 -11.72 -9.83 -9.39
C ARG A 43 -12.21 -10.71 -8.24
N HIS A 44 -11.41 -11.67 -7.78
CA HIS A 44 -11.71 -12.50 -6.60
C HIS A 44 -11.38 -11.80 -5.28
N ILE A 45 -10.67 -10.68 -5.34
CA ILE A 45 -10.32 -9.85 -4.18
C ILE A 45 -11.28 -8.66 -4.17
N GLU A 46 -11.74 -8.27 -2.98
CA GLU A 46 -12.61 -7.10 -2.84
C GLU A 46 -11.94 -5.85 -3.45
N ARG A 47 -12.73 -5.07 -4.19
CA ARG A 47 -12.26 -3.86 -4.87
C ARG A 47 -11.57 -2.92 -3.90
N ILE A 48 -10.46 -2.31 -4.33
CA ILE A 48 -9.80 -1.28 -3.54
C ILE A 48 -10.56 0.04 -3.63
N ARG A 49 -10.72 0.73 -2.50
CA ARG A 49 -11.25 2.09 -2.45
C ARG A 49 -10.10 3.08 -2.60
N VAL A 50 -10.23 3.98 -3.56
CA VAL A 50 -9.21 4.99 -3.87
C VAL A 50 -9.76 6.40 -3.74
N CYS A 51 -8.99 7.28 -3.11
CA CYS A 51 -9.29 8.70 -2.94
C CYS A 51 -8.25 9.52 -3.70
N THR A 52 -8.64 10.67 -4.27
CA THR A 52 -7.68 11.60 -4.87
C THR A 52 -7.35 12.70 -3.86
N LEU A 53 -6.06 12.87 -3.56
CA LEU A 53 -5.56 13.94 -2.68
C LEU A 53 -4.37 14.62 -3.37
N ASN A 54 -4.41 15.94 -3.51
CA ASN A 54 -3.35 16.72 -4.17
C ASN A 54 -2.97 16.19 -5.57
N GLY A 55 -3.97 15.75 -6.35
CA GLY A 55 -3.77 15.18 -7.69
C GLY A 55 -3.19 13.76 -7.72
N ARG A 56 -2.98 13.12 -6.56
CA ARG A 56 -2.47 11.75 -6.45
C ARG A 56 -3.56 10.81 -5.93
N MET A 57 -3.54 9.58 -6.43
CA MET A 57 -4.48 8.54 -6.00
C MET A 57 -3.91 7.79 -4.80
N HIS A 58 -4.65 7.76 -3.70
CA HIS A 58 -4.29 7.02 -2.49
C HIS A 58 -5.30 5.94 -2.18
N SER A 59 -4.82 4.78 -1.76
CA SER A 59 -5.66 3.66 -1.34
C SER A 59 -6.09 3.82 0.12
N LEU A 60 -7.36 3.51 0.39
CA LEU A 60 -7.84 3.27 1.75
C LEU A 60 -7.57 1.83 2.19
N ASP A 61 -7.28 0.92 1.26
CA ASP A 61 -7.21 -0.52 1.50
C ASP A 61 -5.79 -1.05 1.25
N ASN A 62 -4.82 -0.50 1.98
CA ASN A 62 -3.37 -0.68 1.77
C ASN A 62 -2.90 -2.14 1.65
N ARG A 63 -3.52 -3.10 2.38
CA ARG A 63 -3.16 -4.54 2.27
C ARG A 63 -3.49 -5.13 0.90
N ARG A 64 -4.64 -4.75 0.32
CA ARG A 64 -5.07 -5.22 -1.01
C ARG A 64 -4.21 -4.57 -2.09
N LEU A 65 -3.94 -3.27 -1.96
CA LEU A 65 -3.01 -2.57 -2.85
C LEU A 65 -1.62 -3.23 -2.83
N TYR A 66 -1.10 -3.54 -1.64
CA TYR A 66 0.18 -4.23 -1.49
C TYR A 66 0.19 -5.58 -2.20
N VAL A 67 -0.84 -6.40 -1.99
CA VAL A 67 -0.97 -7.71 -2.64
C VAL A 67 -0.92 -7.59 -4.17
N PHE A 68 -1.59 -6.60 -4.75
CA PHE A 68 -1.58 -6.40 -6.20
C PHE A 68 -0.22 -5.94 -6.73
N LYS A 69 0.36 -4.89 -6.13
CA LYS A 69 1.69 -4.40 -6.53
C LYS A 69 2.73 -5.50 -6.45
N GLU A 70 2.71 -6.25 -5.36
CA GLU A 70 3.67 -7.30 -5.09
C GLU A 70 3.47 -8.51 -6.01
N ALA A 71 2.23 -8.92 -6.28
CA ALA A 71 1.98 -9.99 -7.26
C ALA A 71 2.47 -9.60 -8.66
N ILE A 72 2.27 -8.37 -9.11
CA ILE A 72 2.79 -7.87 -10.39
C ILE A 72 4.33 -7.92 -10.41
N ASN A 73 4.98 -7.44 -9.36
CA ASN A 73 6.44 -7.48 -9.25
C ASN A 73 7.00 -8.91 -9.32
N ARG A 74 6.19 -9.91 -8.97
CA ARG A 74 6.54 -11.34 -8.97
C ARG A 74 6.02 -12.10 -10.19
N GLY A 75 5.65 -11.40 -11.27
CA GLY A 75 5.22 -12.04 -12.53
C GLY A 75 3.73 -12.42 -12.57
N GLY A 76 2.90 -11.85 -11.71
CA GLY A 76 1.45 -12.00 -11.78
C GLY A 76 0.91 -11.51 -13.13
N ASN A 77 0.04 -12.32 -13.74
CA ASN A 77 -0.49 -12.07 -15.08
C ASN A 77 -1.71 -11.12 -15.08
N PHE A 78 -1.49 -9.86 -14.68
CA PHE A 78 -2.49 -8.78 -14.79
C PHE A 78 -1.80 -7.41 -14.70
N GLU A 79 -2.36 -6.41 -15.40
CA GLU A 79 -1.84 -5.03 -15.40
C GLU A 79 -2.75 -4.08 -14.62
N THR A 80 -4.06 -4.29 -14.67
CA THR A 80 -5.05 -3.46 -13.98
C THR A 80 -5.87 -4.27 -12.98
N VAL A 81 -6.42 -3.55 -12.00
CA VAL A 81 -7.32 -4.11 -10.98
C VAL A 81 -8.58 -3.27 -10.84
N PRO A 82 -9.73 -3.90 -10.50
CA PRO A 82 -10.96 -3.18 -10.26
C PRO A 82 -10.89 -2.39 -8.95
N ALA A 83 -11.30 -1.14 -9.01
CA ALA A 83 -11.29 -0.20 -7.90
C ALA A 83 -12.58 0.64 -7.86
N VAL A 84 -12.81 1.27 -6.71
CA VAL A 84 -13.94 2.18 -6.51
C VAL A 84 -13.42 3.54 -6.09
N ARG A 85 -13.82 4.59 -6.80
CA ARG A 85 -13.59 5.97 -6.36
C ARG A 85 -14.37 6.23 -5.08
N SER A 86 -13.65 6.63 -4.04
CA SER A 86 -14.18 7.02 -2.73
C SER A 86 -13.96 8.51 -2.50
N TYR A 87 -14.91 9.13 -1.79
CA TYR A 87 -14.86 10.53 -1.36
C TYR A 87 -14.60 10.64 0.15
N ALA A 88 -14.19 9.56 0.81
CA ALA A 88 -13.89 9.52 2.24
C ALA A 88 -12.54 10.19 2.56
N HIS A 89 -12.45 11.51 2.31
CA HIS A 89 -11.24 12.30 2.52
C HIS A 89 -10.83 12.36 4.00
N GLU A 90 -11.80 12.37 4.92
CA GLU A 90 -11.53 12.32 6.36
C GLU A 90 -10.87 11.00 6.78
N GLU A 91 -11.37 9.86 6.28
CA GLU A 91 -10.76 8.54 6.52
C GLU A 91 -9.31 8.51 6.00
N LEU A 92 -9.10 9.06 4.80
CA LEU A 92 -7.76 9.17 4.20
C LEU A 92 -6.82 10.02 5.08
N GLN A 93 -7.26 11.23 5.47
CA GLN A 93 -6.48 12.14 6.29
C GLN A 93 -6.15 11.53 7.66
N ASN A 94 -7.12 10.87 8.30
CA ASN A 94 -6.92 10.17 9.57
C ASN A 94 -5.96 8.97 9.46
N LYS A 95 -5.86 8.33 8.29
CA LYS A 95 -4.87 7.28 8.05
C LYS A 95 -3.47 7.87 7.87
N MET A 96 -3.36 8.94 7.11
CA MET A 96 -2.09 9.61 6.83
C MET A 96 -1.50 10.31 8.06
N SER A 97 -2.34 10.90 8.92
CA SER A 97 -1.91 11.59 10.14
C SER A 97 -1.25 10.66 11.17
N LYS A 98 -1.40 9.35 11.02
CA LYS A 98 -0.79 8.32 11.88
C LYS A 98 0.62 7.92 11.44
N SER A 99 1.09 8.47 10.32
CA SER A 99 2.42 8.22 9.78
C SER A 99 3.22 9.52 9.75
N SER A 100 4.54 9.41 9.54
CA SER A 100 5.40 10.59 9.42
C SER A 100 4.90 11.51 8.29
N PRO A 101 4.91 12.85 8.47
CA PRO A 101 4.58 13.78 7.39
C PRO A 101 5.58 13.69 6.21
N PHE A 102 6.77 13.14 6.43
CA PHE A 102 7.80 12.92 5.42
C PHE A 102 7.79 11.49 4.85
N ASN A 103 6.72 10.74 5.07
CA ASN A 103 6.62 9.36 4.59
C ASN A 103 6.59 9.32 3.04
N ASP A 104 7.39 8.43 2.45
CA ASP A 104 7.24 8.06 1.05
C ASP A 104 6.03 7.14 0.89
N TRP A 105 4.95 7.68 0.33
CA TRP A 105 3.69 6.96 0.14
C TRP A 105 3.75 5.92 -0.99
N SER A 106 4.83 5.85 -1.77
CA SER A 106 4.98 4.86 -2.85
C SER A 106 5.34 3.48 -2.31
N VAL A 107 5.95 3.43 -1.12
CA VAL A 107 6.41 2.23 -0.43
C VAL A 107 5.60 1.96 0.83
N ILE A 108 5.61 0.71 1.29
CA ILE A 108 4.97 0.32 2.54
C ILE A 108 5.75 -0.79 3.24
N ARG A 109 5.79 -0.73 4.57
CA ARG A 109 6.41 -1.77 5.39
C ARG A 109 5.38 -2.81 5.84
N VAL A 110 5.65 -4.08 5.58
CA VAL A 110 4.87 -5.18 6.19
C VAL A 110 5.38 -5.42 7.60
N ARG A 111 4.49 -5.35 8.60
CA ARG A 111 4.81 -5.61 10.01
C ARG A 111 5.03 -7.10 10.26
N LYS A 112 5.78 -7.43 11.32
CA LYS A 112 5.95 -8.81 11.78
C LYS A 112 4.60 -9.46 12.08
N ASP A 113 4.45 -10.73 11.72
CA ASP A 113 3.30 -11.52 12.12
C ASP A 113 3.39 -11.88 13.60
N THR A 114 2.53 -11.26 14.42
CA THR A 114 2.45 -11.54 15.85
C THR A 114 1.56 -12.74 16.17
N LEU A 115 0.82 -13.27 15.18
CA LEU A 115 -0.01 -14.47 15.33
C LEU A 115 0.77 -15.76 15.02
N SER A 116 1.98 -15.64 14.46
CA SER A 116 2.94 -16.74 14.28
C SER A 116 3.66 -17.06 15.60
N GLY A 117 2.91 -17.39 16.65
CA GLY A 117 3.47 -18.04 17.85
C GLY A 117 4.08 -19.41 17.53
N THR A 118 3.77 -19.97 16.36
CA THR A 118 4.35 -21.20 15.82
C THR A 118 4.35 -21.13 14.28
N ARG A 119 5.52 -21.38 13.67
CA ARG A 119 5.72 -21.86 12.27
C ARG A 119 5.82 -20.92 11.05
N TYR A 120 5.78 -19.59 11.13
CA TYR A 120 6.05 -18.77 9.91
C TYR A 120 6.98 -17.60 10.18
N ASN A 121 8.28 -17.84 10.03
CA ASN A 121 9.29 -16.79 10.01
C ASN A 121 9.39 -16.21 8.61
N TYR A 122 8.56 -15.22 8.31
CA TYR A 122 8.58 -14.49 7.05
C TYR A 122 9.71 -13.45 7.05
N SER A 123 10.95 -13.91 6.93
CA SER A 123 12.14 -13.06 6.81
C SER A 123 12.48 -12.86 5.33
N SER A 124 12.53 -11.59 4.91
CA SER A 124 13.19 -11.02 3.72
C SER A 124 13.02 -11.75 2.38
N TYR A 125 12.22 -11.16 1.48
CA TYR A 125 12.24 -11.52 0.06
C TYR A 125 13.58 -11.12 -0.57
N THR A 126 14.41 -12.13 -0.86
CA THR A 126 15.42 -12.09 -1.92
C THR A 126 14.83 -12.86 -3.10
N TYR A 127 14.77 -12.23 -4.27
CA TYR A 127 14.41 -12.91 -5.51
C TYR A 127 15.66 -13.62 -6.01
N ASP A 128 15.76 -14.93 -5.76
CA ASP A 128 16.67 -15.80 -6.50
C ASP A 128 15.96 -16.26 -7.77
N THR A 129 16.59 -15.94 -8.88
CA THR A 129 16.23 -16.38 -10.23
C THR A 129 16.54 -17.88 -10.34
N ASP A 130 15.52 -18.62 -10.78
CA ASP A 130 15.54 -19.98 -11.34
C ASP A 130 16.11 -21.12 -10.48
N SER A 131 15.24 -22.04 -10.06
CA SER A 131 15.37 -23.46 -10.45
C SER A 131 14.09 -24.20 -10.06
N ASP A 132 13.52 -24.92 -11.04
CA ASP A 132 12.57 -26.01 -10.77
C ASP A 132 13.22 -26.99 -9.79
N ASP A 133 12.54 -27.26 -8.68
CA ASP A 133 12.32 -28.60 -8.11
C ASP A 133 11.54 -28.47 -6.78
N ASP A 134 10.41 -29.18 -6.72
CA ASP A 134 9.75 -29.53 -5.48
C ASP A 134 10.71 -30.36 -4.63
N GLU A 135 10.93 -30.01 -3.36
CA GLU A 135 11.10 -30.92 -2.22
C GLU A 135 11.31 -30.09 -0.93
N ASP A 136 10.48 -30.42 0.06
CA ASP A 136 10.46 -29.86 1.40
C ASP A 136 11.63 -30.40 2.21
N THR A 137 12.73 -29.64 2.39
CA THR A 137 13.56 -29.77 3.60
C THR A 137 14.36 -28.51 3.95
N ASN A 138 14.29 -28.20 5.24
CA ASN A 138 14.81 -27.04 5.94
C ASN A 138 16.31 -27.18 6.25
N THR A 139 17.19 -26.26 5.81
CA THR A 139 18.55 -26.12 6.36
C THR A 139 19.08 -24.67 6.29
N PHE A 140 19.81 -24.30 7.34
CA PHE A 140 20.27 -22.99 7.81
C PHE A 140 21.26 -22.24 6.92
N ALA A 141 21.27 -20.89 6.97
CA ALA A 141 22.43 -20.03 7.34
C ALA A 141 22.11 -18.53 7.18
N ASN A 142 22.50 -17.73 8.18
CA ASN A 142 22.22 -16.31 8.30
C ASN A 142 23.40 -15.47 7.79
N THR A 143 23.21 -14.66 6.74
CA THR A 143 24.17 -13.60 6.36
C THR A 143 23.43 -12.35 5.87
N SER A 144 23.67 -11.23 6.53
CA SER A 144 22.98 -9.96 6.33
C SER A 144 23.75 -9.01 5.42
N TYR A 145 23.11 -8.50 4.36
CA TYR A 145 23.64 -7.40 3.54
C TYR A 145 22.54 -6.40 3.16
N THR A 146 22.86 -5.11 3.23
CA THR A 146 22.01 -3.97 2.87
C THR A 146 22.37 -3.45 1.48
N ARG A 147 21.38 -3.34 0.58
CA ARG A 147 21.50 -2.46 -0.60
C ARG A 147 20.14 -1.98 -1.12
N THR A 148 20.04 -0.67 -1.35
CA THR A 148 18.88 0.07 -1.85
C THR A 148 18.70 -0.08 -3.37
N PRO A 149 17.48 -0.30 -3.90
CA PRO A 149 17.19 -0.16 -5.33
C PRO A 149 16.88 1.30 -5.68
N GLN A 150 17.53 1.80 -6.74
CA GLN A 150 17.28 3.11 -7.32
C GLN A 150 16.17 3.03 -8.37
N TYR A 151 15.10 3.80 -8.18
CA TYR A 151 14.15 4.10 -9.24
C TYR A 151 14.68 5.31 -10.03
N ALA A 152 14.85 5.14 -11.34
CA ALA A 152 15.31 6.19 -12.24
C ALA A 152 14.26 7.31 -12.34
N ASN A 153 14.59 8.48 -11.82
CA ASN A 153 13.77 9.69 -11.98
C ASN A 153 13.99 10.28 -13.37
N THR A 154 13.00 10.19 -14.25
CA THR A 154 12.86 11.14 -15.36
C THR A 154 12.45 12.50 -14.79
N SER A 155 13.35 13.48 -14.93
CA SER A 155 13.27 14.84 -14.42
C SER A 155 12.27 15.70 -15.18
N TYR A 156 11.19 16.11 -14.51
CA TYR A 156 10.45 17.32 -14.90
C TYR A 156 10.92 18.48 -14.01
N THR A 157 11.79 19.32 -14.57
CA THR A 157 12.20 20.58 -13.96
C THR A 157 11.01 21.54 -13.91
N ARG A 158 10.52 21.84 -12.71
CA ARG A 158 9.74 23.06 -12.47
C ARG A 158 10.10 23.63 -11.10
N THR A 159 10.78 24.77 -11.13
CA THR A 159 11.22 25.56 -9.97
C THR A 159 10.06 25.90 -9.03
N PRO A 160 10.21 25.77 -7.69
CA PRO A 160 9.22 26.27 -6.74
C PRO A 160 9.42 27.77 -6.49
N GLN A 161 8.41 28.57 -6.82
CA GLN A 161 8.27 29.92 -6.26
C GLN A 161 7.37 29.82 -5.03
N TYR A 162 7.96 30.08 -3.87
CA TYR A 162 7.28 30.14 -2.59
C TYR A 162 6.37 31.38 -2.55
N ALA A 163 5.11 31.19 -2.17
CA ALA A 163 4.27 32.28 -1.68
C ALA A 163 3.57 31.81 -0.40
N ASN A 164 4.16 32.19 0.74
CA ASN A 164 3.50 32.14 2.04
C ASN A 164 2.28 33.06 1.98
N THR A 165 1.09 32.53 2.24
CA THR A 165 -0.06 33.36 2.63
C THR A 165 -0.55 32.87 3.98
N SER A 166 -0.10 33.57 5.02
CA SER A 166 -0.60 33.49 6.38
C SER A 166 -2.03 34.05 6.41
N TYR A 167 -3.02 33.23 6.74
CA TYR A 167 -4.34 33.72 7.11
C TYR A 167 -4.44 33.86 8.62
N THR A 168 -4.33 35.10 9.10
CA THR A 168 -4.89 35.56 10.36
C THR A 168 -6.30 36.10 10.10
N ARG A 169 -7.34 35.55 10.77
CA ARG A 169 -8.50 36.36 11.18
C ARG A 169 -9.33 35.72 12.31
N THR A 170 -9.50 36.57 13.32
CA THR A 170 -10.24 36.62 14.60
C THR A 170 -11.63 35.96 14.71
N PRO A 171 -12.08 35.65 15.96
CA PRO A 171 -13.42 35.11 16.25
C PRO A 171 -14.50 36.20 16.30
N GLN A 172 -15.72 35.87 15.86
CA GLN A 172 -16.92 36.67 16.07
C GLN A 172 -18.02 35.79 16.67
N TYR A 173 -18.48 36.18 17.86
CA TYR A 173 -19.66 35.66 18.54
C TYR A 173 -20.92 36.35 17.99
N ALA A 174 -22.04 35.63 17.92
CA ALA A 174 -23.37 36.23 18.03
C ALA A 174 -24.43 35.18 18.43
N ASN A 175 -25.07 35.45 19.56
CA ASN A 175 -26.32 34.83 20.03
C ASN A 175 -27.50 35.28 19.15
N THR A 176 -28.50 34.42 18.99
CA THR A 176 -29.90 34.85 18.86
C THR A 176 -30.84 33.87 19.56
N GLN A 177 -31.61 34.42 20.51
CA GLN A 177 -32.79 33.85 21.14
C GLN A 177 -33.95 33.81 20.14
N TYR A 178 -34.86 32.85 20.28
CA TYR A 178 -36.23 32.97 19.77
C TYR A 178 -37.23 32.69 20.87
N THR A 179 -38.28 33.53 20.83
CA THR A 179 -39.36 33.76 21.78
C THR A 179 -40.44 32.69 21.72
#